data_AF-T1JL93-F1
#
_entry.id   AF-T1JL93-F1
#
_cell.length_a   1.000
_cell.length_b   1.000
_cell.length_c   1.000
_cell.angle_alpha   90.00
_cell.angle_beta   90.00
_cell.angle_gamma   90.00
#
_symmetry.space_group_name_H-M   'P 1'
#
loop_
_entity.id
_entity.type
_entity.pdbx_description
1 polymer ?
#
loop_
_entity_poly.entity_id
_entity_poly.type
_entity_poly.pdbx_seq_one_letter_code
_entity_poly.pdbx_strand_id
1 'polypeptide(L)'
;MDLFAGLTLLRKTGNEIDEVSADEALKDVPVVGLYFSAHWCPPCRLFTPTLAEFYASIKAKEQNFEMIFITSDRSDEAMKSYMLECHGDWLAVPYKLEEFREKLDEKFEIDGIPTLIILKDGEMVTNTGRWDVELKPDACYDHWAKGEVAVTETEVDKFLEREDDDDDEGFT
;
A
#
# COMPACT_ATOMS: atom_id res chain seq x y z
N MET A 1 1.94 15.57 -7.51
CA MET A 1 1.01 14.43 -7.39
C MET A 1 -0.41 14.98 -7.32
N ASP A 2 -1.08 15.14 -8.47
CA ASP A 2 -2.33 15.92 -8.54
C ASP A 2 -3.55 15.18 -7.98
N LEU A 3 -3.45 13.85 -7.82
CA LEU A 3 -4.55 13.00 -7.40
C LEU A 3 -5.15 13.38 -6.02
N PHE A 4 -4.32 13.91 -5.13
CA PHE A 4 -4.72 14.29 -3.76
C PHE A 4 -4.66 15.81 -3.54
N ALA A 5 -4.51 16.60 -4.60
CA ALA A 5 -4.26 18.04 -4.48
C ALA A 5 -5.35 18.75 -3.67
N GLY A 6 -4.93 19.58 -2.72
CA GLY A 6 -5.83 20.33 -1.84
C GLY A 6 -6.60 19.51 -0.80
N LEU A 7 -6.35 18.20 -0.68
CA LEU A 7 -6.96 17.36 0.37
C LEU A 7 -6.21 17.47 1.70
N THR A 8 -6.95 17.28 2.79
CA THR A 8 -6.39 16.98 4.10
C THR A 8 -6.35 15.46 4.28
N LEU A 9 -5.15 14.91 4.49
CA LEU A 9 -4.93 13.50 4.79
C LEU A 9 -4.74 13.27 6.28
N LEU A 10 -4.82 12.02 6.71
CA LEU A 10 -4.37 11.60 8.03
C LEU A 10 -2.91 11.15 7.94
N ARG A 11 -2.12 11.40 8.98
CA ARG A 11 -0.76 10.87 9.15
C ARG A 11 -0.68 10.13 10.47
N LYS A 12 -0.30 8.86 10.43
CA LYS A 12 0.11 8.13 11.62
C LYS A 12 1.57 8.43 11.94
N THR A 13 1.88 8.76 13.18
CA THR A 13 3.24 8.86 13.71
C THR A 13 3.29 8.16 15.07
N GLY A 14 3.95 7.00 15.15
CA GLY A 14 3.90 6.16 16.35
C GLY A 14 2.45 5.80 16.71
N ASN A 15 1.97 6.31 17.85
CA ASN A 15 0.62 6.06 18.36
C ASN A 15 -0.36 7.24 18.14
N GLU A 16 0.04 8.25 17.38
CA GLU A 16 -0.75 9.45 17.12
C GLU A 16 -1.21 9.48 15.65
N ILE A 17 -2.39 10.08 15.41
CA ILE A 17 -2.94 10.29 14.08
C ILE A 17 -3.37 11.75 13.95
N ASP A 18 -2.69 12.50 13.09
CA ASP A 18 -2.91 13.92 12.86
C ASP A 18 -3.41 14.21 11.45
N GLU A 19 -4.03 15.37 11.26
CA GLU A 19 -4.38 15.88 9.92
C GLU A 19 -3.19 16.62 9.31
N VAL A 20 -2.90 16.36 8.03
CA VAL A 20 -1.81 17.00 7.27
C VAL A 20 -2.28 17.41 5.87
N SER A 21 -1.70 18.47 5.31
CA SER A 21 -1.93 18.86 3.92
C SER A 21 -1.32 17.83 2.95
N ALA A 22 -2.10 17.33 2.01
CA ALA A 22 -1.61 16.43 0.96
C ALA A 22 -0.53 17.10 0.10
N ASP A 23 -0.71 18.39 -0.22
CA ASP A 23 0.21 19.16 -1.06
C ASP A 23 1.59 19.29 -0.41
N GLU A 24 1.64 19.38 0.93
CA GLU A 24 2.89 19.44 1.68
C GLU A 24 3.49 18.05 1.90
N ALA A 25 2.66 17.08 2.27
CA ALA A 25 3.11 15.73 2.61
C ALA A 25 3.62 14.95 1.39
N LEU A 26 3.11 15.24 0.20
CA LEU A 26 3.49 14.60 -1.06
C LEU A 26 4.40 15.48 -1.93
N LYS A 27 4.88 16.60 -1.39
CA LYS A 27 5.82 17.47 -2.08
C LYS A 27 7.14 16.74 -2.30
N ASP A 28 7.64 16.76 -3.54
CA ASP A 28 8.91 16.14 -3.94
C ASP A 28 8.98 14.62 -3.63
N VAL A 29 7.81 13.97 -3.54
CA VAL A 29 7.67 12.51 -3.42
C VAL A 29 7.27 11.93 -4.79
N PRO A 30 8.23 11.39 -5.57
CA PRO A 30 7.94 10.87 -6.90
C PRO A 30 7.22 9.52 -6.81
N VAL A 31 7.58 8.65 -5.88
CA VAL A 31 7.00 7.31 -5.75
C VAL A 31 6.00 7.28 -4.60
N VAL A 32 4.76 6.93 -4.90
CA VAL A 32 3.67 6.81 -3.92
C VAL A 32 2.99 5.46 -4.04
N GLY A 33 2.87 4.74 -2.92
CA GLY A 33 2.06 3.53 -2.86
C GLY A 33 0.67 3.80 -2.33
N LEU A 34 -0.36 3.34 -3.05
CA LEU A 34 -1.75 3.36 -2.62
C LEU A 34 -2.12 1.98 -2.11
N TYR A 35 -2.35 1.89 -0.81
CA TYR A 35 -2.63 0.63 -0.14
C TYR A 35 -4.12 0.49 0.17
N PHE A 36 -4.80 -0.37 -0.57
CA PHE A 36 -6.21 -0.70 -0.39
C PHE A 36 -6.32 -1.91 0.54
N SER A 37 -6.94 -1.70 1.70
CA SER A 37 -6.94 -2.69 2.77
C SER A 37 -8.04 -2.45 3.80
N ALA A 38 -8.27 -3.43 4.67
CA ALA A 38 -9.19 -3.29 5.79
C ALA A 38 -8.81 -4.22 6.95
N HIS A 39 -9.17 -3.81 8.17
CA HIS A 39 -8.88 -4.56 9.38
C HIS A 39 -9.57 -5.93 9.40
N TRP A 40 -10.80 -5.99 8.91
CA TRP A 40 -11.61 -7.21 8.92
C TRP A 40 -11.09 -8.29 7.96
N CYS A 41 -10.24 -7.91 6.99
CA CYS A 41 -9.69 -8.79 5.96
C CYS A 41 -8.49 -9.60 6.49
N PRO A 42 -8.56 -10.94 6.58
CA PRO A 42 -7.45 -11.76 7.08
C PRO A 42 -6.13 -11.62 6.30
N PRO A 43 -6.09 -11.73 4.96
CA PRO A 43 -4.83 -11.60 4.23
C PRO A 43 -4.22 -10.20 4.37
N CYS A 44 -5.06 -9.18 4.53
CA CYS A 44 -4.63 -7.81 4.81
C CYS A 44 -3.86 -7.70 6.13
N ARG A 45 -4.36 -8.32 7.20
CA ARG A 45 -3.66 -8.34 8.50
C ARG A 45 -2.33 -9.10 8.46
N LEU A 46 -2.17 -10.07 7.55
CA LEU A 46 -0.92 -10.79 7.36
C LEU A 46 0.11 -9.95 6.57
N PHE A 47 -0.33 -9.25 5.52
CA PHE A 47 0.57 -8.48 4.66
C PHE A 47 0.99 -7.13 5.27
N THR A 48 0.11 -6.46 6.02
CA THR A 48 0.39 -5.10 6.54
C THR A 48 1.65 -4.98 7.38
N PRO A 49 1.98 -5.92 8.31
CA PRO A 49 3.25 -5.88 9.03
C PRO A 49 4.47 -5.95 8.11
N THR A 50 4.45 -6.84 7.11
CA THR A 50 5.52 -6.94 6.09
C THR A 50 5.67 -5.63 5.33
N LEU A 51 4.56 -5.00 4.94
CA LEU A 51 4.58 -3.71 4.26
C LEU A 51 5.12 -2.58 5.18
N ALA A 52 4.80 -2.61 6.48
CA ALA A 52 5.30 -1.65 7.46
C ALA A 52 6.83 -1.76 7.63
N GLU A 53 7.35 -2.99 7.72
CA GLU A 53 8.80 -3.25 7.77
C GLU A 53 9.50 -2.77 6.48
N PHE A 54 8.95 -3.12 5.32
CA PHE A 54 9.45 -2.65 4.03
C PHE A 54 9.51 -1.12 3.99
N TYR A 55 8.40 -0.45 4.29
CA TYR A 55 8.33 1.01 4.31
C TYR A 55 9.37 1.63 5.25
N ALA A 56 9.51 1.09 6.47
CA ALA A 56 10.53 1.56 7.41
C ALA A 56 11.96 1.42 6.84
N SER A 57 12.25 0.33 6.11
CA SER A 57 13.54 0.12 5.45
C SER A 57 13.82 1.15 4.36
N ILE A 58 12.80 1.55 3.59
CA ILE A 58 12.89 2.58 2.55
C ILE A 58 13.12 3.96 3.18
N LYS A 59 12.37 4.32 4.23
CA LYS A 59 12.58 5.59 4.94
C LYS A 59 13.96 5.66 5.60
N ALA A 60 14.49 4.54 6.11
CA ALA A 60 15.84 4.47 6.67
C ALA A 60 16.95 4.68 5.61
N LYS A 61 16.67 4.39 4.34
CA LYS A 61 17.55 4.68 3.19
C LYS A 61 17.39 6.12 2.66
N GLU A 62 16.58 6.96 3.32
CA GLU A 62 16.25 8.33 2.91
C GLU A 62 15.69 8.42 1.48
N GLN A 63 15.02 7.35 1.04
CA GLN A 63 14.40 7.29 -0.28
C GLN A 63 13.06 8.02 -0.28
N ASN A 64 12.81 8.82 -1.33
CA ASN A 64 11.57 9.59 -1.47
C ASN A 64 10.43 8.65 -1.87
N PHE A 65 9.80 8.08 -0.85
CA PHE A 65 8.65 7.18 -0.93
C PHE A 65 7.63 7.58 0.12
N GLU A 66 6.36 7.55 -0.24
CA GLU A 66 5.26 7.71 0.70
C GLU A 66 4.16 6.68 0.44
N MET A 67 3.49 6.27 1.52
CA MET A 67 2.37 5.35 1.50
C MET A 67 1.10 6.08 1.87
N ILE A 68 0.01 5.80 1.14
CA ILE A 68 -1.33 6.31 1.45
C ILE A 68 -2.25 5.10 1.59
N PHE A 69 -2.83 4.94 2.78
CA PHE A 69 -3.83 3.93 3.07
C PHE A 69 -5.22 4.39 2.61
N ILE A 70 -5.89 3.54 1.83
CA ILE A 70 -7.28 3.66 1.42
C ILE A 70 -8.05 2.55 2.14
N THR A 71 -8.87 2.95 3.10
CA THR A 71 -9.60 2.00 3.94
C THR A 71 -10.86 1.47 3.26
N SER A 72 -11.07 0.15 3.38
CA SER A 72 -12.37 -0.52 3.17
C SER A 72 -12.99 -0.97 4.50
N ASP A 73 -12.53 -0.42 5.63
CA ASP A 73 -13.16 -0.63 6.93
C ASP A 73 -14.57 -0.06 6.97
N ARG A 74 -15.36 -0.49 7.96
CA ARG A 74 -16.78 -0.14 8.09
C ARG A 74 -17.03 1.00 9.08
N SER A 75 -15.96 1.57 9.66
CA SER A 75 -16.04 2.75 10.53
C SER A 75 -14.67 3.44 10.64
N ASP A 76 -14.69 4.72 11.02
CA ASP A 76 -13.49 5.51 11.30
C ASP A 76 -12.67 4.94 12.47
N GLU A 77 -13.34 4.40 13.49
CA GLU A 77 -12.70 3.77 14.63
C GLU A 77 -11.97 2.48 14.24
N ALA A 78 -12.57 1.66 13.38
CA ALA A 78 -11.94 0.44 12.88
C ALA A 78 -10.71 0.77 12.03
N MET A 79 -10.82 1.75 11.13
CA MET A 79 -9.70 2.28 10.35
C MET A 79 -8.55 2.73 11.26
N LYS A 80 -8.84 3.58 12.25
CA LYS A 80 -7.82 4.12 13.15
C LYS A 80 -7.20 3.04 14.04
N SER A 81 -7.99 2.11 14.55
CA SER A 81 -7.49 0.98 15.34
C SER A 81 -6.48 0.17 14.53
N TYR A 82 -6.80 -0.13 13.27
CA TYR A 82 -5.94 -0.90 12.40
C TYR A 82 -4.64 -0.17 12.06
N MET A 83 -4.74 1.13 11.79
CA MET A 83 -3.57 1.98 11.60
C MET A 83 -2.65 1.90 12.82
N LEU A 84 -3.18 2.07 14.03
CA LEU A 84 -2.37 2.06 15.25
C LEU A 84 -1.77 0.69 15.57
N GLU A 85 -2.45 -0.41 15.23
CA GLU A 85 -2.03 -1.77 15.58
C GLU A 85 -0.98 -2.34 14.60
N CYS A 86 -1.15 -2.12 13.30
CA CYS A 86 -0.36 -2.85 12.29
C CYS A 86 0.41 -1.94 11.31
N HIS A 87 0.05 -0.66 11.17
CA HIS A 87 0.57 0.15 10.06
C HIS A 87 1.91 0.81 10.39
N GLY A 88 2.70 1.07 9.34
CA GLY A 88 3.83 2.00 9.40
C GLY A 88 3.39 3.45 9.62
N ASP A 89 4.37 4.33 9.83
CA ASP A 89 4.14 5.77 9.97
C ASP A 89 3.95 6.42 8.60
N TRP A 90 2.75 6.24 8.06
CA TRP A 90 2.36 6.68 6.73
C TRP A 90 1.01 7.42 6.72
N LEU A 91 0.60 7.85 5.54
CA LEU A 91 -0.62 8.63 5.33
C LEU A 91 -1.86 7.74 5.15
N ALA A 92 -3.04 8.33 5.29
CA ALA A 92 -4.30 7.71 4.94
C ALA A 92 -5.31 8.73 4.43
N VAL A 93 -6.20 8.30 3.53
CA VAL A 93 -7.38 9.07 3.16
C VAL A 93 -8.40 9.01 4.31
N PRO A 94 -8.88 10.14 4.86
CA PRO A 94 -9.86 10.12 5.95
C PRO A 94 -11.09 9.29 5.60
N TYR A 95 -11.57 8.47 6.56
CA TYR A 95 -12.75 7.62 6.40
C TYR A 95 -13.96 8.37 5.81
N LYS A 96 -14.18 9.61 6.26
CA LYS A 96 -15.28 10.50 5.83
C LYS A 96 -15.28 10.85 4.34
N LEU A 97 -14.16 10.69 3.62
CA LEU A 97 -14.06 10.99 2.18
C LEU A 97 -14.48 9.79 1.32
N GLU A 98 -15.66 9.24 1.56
CA GLU A 98 -16.18 8.04 0.91
C GLU A 98 -16.22 8.15 -0.62
N GLU A 99 -16.84 9.20 -1.18
CA GLU A 99 -16.89 9.42 -2.63
C GLU A 99 -15.50 9.51 -3.29
N PHE A 100 -14.50 9.98 -2.55
CA PHE A 100 -13.14 10.05 -3.06
C PHE A 100 -12.47 8.67 -3.03
N ARG A 101 -12.67 7.89 -1.96
CA ARG A 101 -12.19 6.51 -1.87
C ARG A 101 -12.80 5.64 -2.97
N GLU A 102 -14.11 5.72 -3.20
CA GLU A 102 -14.80 5.00 -4.28
C GLU A 102 -14.25 5.38 -5.67
N LYS A 103 -13.99 6.66 -5.93
CA LYS A 103 -13.34 7.09 -7.18
C LYS A 103 -11.95 6.50 -7.37
N LEU A 104 -11.20 6.28 -6.29
CA LEU A 104 -9.89 5.62 -6.37
C LEU A 104 -10.07 4.13 -6.67
N ASP A 105 -11.00 3.46 -5.99
CA ASP A 105 -11.33 2.05 -6.25
C ASP A 105 -11.72 1.85 -7.72
N GLU A 106 -12.62 2.68 -8.26
CA GLU A 106 -13.03 2.63 -9.66
C GLU A 106 -11.88 2.96 -10.63
N LYS A 107 -11.11 4.02 -10.36
CA LYS A 107 -10.02 4.46 -11.23
C LYS A 107 -8.93 3.40 -11.38
N PHE A 108 -8.68 2.64 -10.33
CA PHE A 108 -7.62 1.64 -10.29
C PHE A 108 -8.14 0.20 -10.39
N GLU A 109 -9.44 0.02 -10.69
CA GLU A 109 -10.08 -1.27 -10.91
C GLU A 109 -9.79 -2.25 -9.75
N ILE A 110 -10.01 -1.78 -8.52
CA ILE A 110 -9.70 -2.55 -7.31
C ILE A 110 -10.76 -3.64 -7.10
N ASP A 111 -10.44 -4.85 -7.52
CA ASP A 111 -11.32 -6.03 -7.42
C ASP A 111 -11.16 -6.82 -6.10
N GLY A 112 -10.16 -6.49 -5.28
CA GLY A 112 -9.89 -7.20 -4.03
C GLY A 112 -8.87 -6.51 -3.13
N ILE A 113 -8.80 -6.98 -1.88
CA ILE A 113 -7.83 -6.52 -0.89
C ILE A 113 -7.09 -7.72 -0.25
N PRO A 114 -5.81 -7.57 0.14
CA PRO A 114 -4.99 -6.35 0.01
C PRO A 114 -4.53 -6.09 -1.43
N THR A 115 -4.59 -4.84 -1.87
CA THR A 115 -4.02 -4.37 -3.15
C THR A 115 -3.08 -3.20 -2.91
N LEU A 116 -1.93 -3.21 -3.58
CA LEU A 116 -0.93 -2.15 -3.50
C LEU A 116 -0.63 -1.63 -4.91
N ILE A 117 -1.14 -0.45 -5.22
CA ILE A 117 -0.84 0.28 -6.45
C ILE A 117 0.41 1.12 -6.23
N ILE A 118 1.35 1.10 -7.17
CA ILE A 118 2.52 1.96 -7.13
C ILE A 118 2.40 3.00 -8.24
N LEU A 119 2.52 4.27 -7.84
CA LEU A 119 2.58 5.40 -8.74
C LEU A 119 3.99 5.99 -8.76
N LYS A 120 4.44 6.43 -9.93
CA LYS A 120 5.61 7.29 -10.11
C LYS A 120 5.18 8.56 -10.83
N ASP A 121 5.42 9.71 -10.20
CA ASP A 121 5.06 11.03 -10.72
C ASP A 121 3.58 11.18 -11.13
N GLY A 122 2.71 10.37 -10.49
CA GLY A 122 1.27 10.34 -10.75
C GLY A 122 0.81 9.32 -11.79
N GLU A 123 1.74 8.62 -12.45
CA GLU A 123 1.45 7.55 -13.40
C GLU A 123 1.58 6.19 -12.72
N MET A 124 0.71 5.24 -13.08
CA MET A 124 0.76 3.89 -12.52
C MET A 124 1.96 3.13 -13.08
N VAL A 125 2.79 2.60 -12.18
CA VAL A 125 3.89 1.67 -12.49
C VAL A 125 3.41 0.23 -12.40
N THR A 126 2.70 -0.11 -11.34
CA THR A 126 2.16 -1.47 -11.14
C THR A 126 0.90 -1.45 -10.26
N ASN A 127 0.00 -2.40 -10.50
CA ASN A 127 -1.12 -2.74 -9.61
C ASN A 127 -0.86 -4.01 -8.78
N THR A 128 0.27 -4.68 -8.98
CA THR A 128 0.71 -5.90 -8.29
C THR A 128 1.80 -5.62 -7.26
N GLY A 129 1.90 -4.38 -6.75
CA GLY A 129 2.96 -3.94 -5.84
C GLY A 129 3.10 -4.77 -4.56
N ARG A 130 2.05 -5.50 -4.16
CA ARG A 130 2.10 -6.48 -3.07
C ARG A 130 3.18 -7.54 -3.34
N TRP A 131 3.16 -8.14 -4.53
CA TRP A 131 4.09 -9.18 -4.93
C TRP A 131 5.51 -8.65 -5.10
N ASP A 132 5.64 -7.41 -5.56
CA ASP A 132 6.93 -6.72 -5.61
C ASP A 132 7.59 -6.64 -4.23
N VAL A 133 6.81 -6.33 -3.19
CA VAL A 133 7.29 -6.29 -1.80
C VAL A 133 7.57 -7.70 -1.25
N GLU A 134 6.69 -8.67 -1.48
CA GLU A 134 6.84 -10.03 -0.95
C GLU A 134 8.00 -10.80 -1.60
N LEU A 135 8.22 -10.63 -2.90
CA LEU A 135 9.20 -11.40 -3.66
C LEU A 135 10.54 -10.69 -3.87
N LYS A 136 10.55 -9.34 -3.91
CA LYS A 136 11.77 -8.53 -4.16
C LYS A 136 11.87 -7.32 -3.22
N PRO A 137 11.77 -7.50 -1.88
CA PRO A 137 11.72 -6.39 -0.92
C PRO A 137 12.95 -5.47 -0.97
N ASP A 138 14.13 -6.00 -1.33
CA ASP A 138 15.36 -5.22 -1.37
C ASP A 138 15.54 -4.39 -2.65
N ALA A 139 14.81 -4.73 -3.73
CA ALA A 139 15.04 -4.18 -5.07
C ALA A 139 13.82 -3.46 -5.65
N CYS A 140 12.60 -3.73 -5.17
CA CYS A 140 11.39 -3.24 -5.83
C CYS A 140 11.31 -1.72 -5.91
N TYR A 141 11.75 -0.99 -4.87
CA TYR A 141 11.80 0.47 -4.93
C TYR A 141 12.66 1.00 -6.09
N ASP A 142 13.82 0.39 -6.36
CA ASP A 142 14.72 0.86 -7.43
C ASP A 142 14.10 0.68 -8.82
N HIS A 143 13.25 -0.33 -8.99
CA HIS A 143 12.44 -0.52 -10.20
C HIS A 143 11.34 0.54 -10.27
N TRP A 144 10.58 0.73 -9.19
CA TRP A 144 9.51 1.73 -9.14
C TRP A 144 10.02 3.15 -9.40
N ALA A 145 11.19 3.50 -8.84
CA ALA A 145 11.84 4.79 -9.06
C ALA A 145 12.27 5.01 -10.53
N LYS A 146 12.44 3.94 -11.32
CA LYS A 146 12.67 4.00 -12.77
C LYS A 146 11.37 3.99 -13.58
N GLY A 147 10.24 3.67 -12.96
CA GLY A 147 8.96 3.46 -13.63
C GLY A 147 8.84 2.06 -14.23
N GLU A 148 9.53 1.09 -13.62
CA GLU A 148 9.59 -0.30 -14.04
C GLU A 148 8.89 -1.19 -13.00
N VAL A 149 8.26 -2.28 -13.45
CA VAL A 149 7.75 -3.34 -12.57
C VAL A 149 8.93 -4.12 -11.97
N ALA A 150 8.84 -4.51 -10.70
CA ALA A 150 9.91 -5.30 -10.07
C ALA A 150 9.73 -6.80 -10.33
N VAL A 151 8.48 -7.28 -10.28
CA VAL A 151 8.10 -8.66 -10.50
C VAL A 151 7.18 -8.74 -11.71
N THR A 152 7.44 -9.71 -12.58
CA THR A 152 6.60 -9.99 -13.75
C THR A 152 5.43 -10.91 -13.38
N GLU A 153 4.34 -10.86 -14.15
CA GLU A 153 3.19 -11.77 -13.97
C GLU A 153 3.64 -13.25 -13.94
N THR A 154 4.56 -13.63 -14.83
CA THR A 154 5.12 -15.00 -14.87
C THR A 154 5.89 -15.38 -13.60
N GLU A 155 6.51 -14.44 -12.91
CA GLU A 155 7.15 -14.70 -11.62
C GLU A 155 6.12 -14.88 -10.51
N VAL A 156 5.01 -14.13 -10.55
CA VAL A 156 3.87 -14.30 -9.63
C VAL A 156 3.20 -15.64 -9.85
N ASP A 157 2.89 -16.01 -11.09
CA ASP A 157 2.21 -17.29 -11.42
C ASP A 157 3.02 -18.48 -10.90
N LYS A 158 4.34 -18.48 -11.12
CA LYS A 158 5.24 -19.55 -10.62
C LYS A 158 5.32 -19.62 -9.11
N PHE A 159 5.11 -18.51 -8.43
CA PHE A 159 5.08 -18.48 -6.97
C PHE A 159 3.78 -19.11 -6.46
N LEU A 160 2.64 -18.72 -7.03
CA LEU A 160 1.32 -19.26 -6.68
C LEU A 160 1.24 -20.77 -6.97
N GLU A 161 1.73 -21.21 -8.13
CA GLU A 161 1.79 -22.64 -8.48
C GLU A 161 2.61 -23.46 -7.46
N ARG A 162 3.67 -22.87 -6.88
CA ARG A 162 4.48 -23.56 -5.85
C ARG A 162 3.77 -23.68 -4.50
N GLU A 163 3.04 -22.66 -4.09
CA GLU A 163 2.27 -22.73 -2.83
C GLU A 163 1.16 -23.79 -2.94
N ASP A 164 0.50 -23.88 -4.09
CA ASP A 164 -0.53 -24.89 -4.34
C ASP A 164 0.04 -26.33 -4.32
N ASP A 165 1.26 -26.54 -4.83
CA ASP A 165 1.94 -27.84 -4.82
C ASP A 165 2.40 -28.25 -3.40
N ASP A 166 2.87 -27.30 -2.58
CA ASP A 166 3.35 -27.57 -1.22
C ASP A 166 2.22 -27.91 -0.23
N ASP A 167 0.98 -27.45 -0.50
CA ASP A 167 -0.21 -27.79 0.30
C ASP A 167 -0.74 -29.22 0.03
N ASP A 168 -0.38 -29.85 -1.09
CA ASP A 168 -0.83 -31.21 -1.46
C ASP A 168 0.09 -32.32 -0.89
N GLU A 169 1.29 -31.98 -0.39
CA GLU A 169 2.16 -32.92 0.34
C GLU A 169 1.79 -33.07 1.83
N GLY A 170 0.75 -32.36 2.29
CA GLY A 170 0.29 -32.29 3.67
C GLY A 170 -0.77 -33.32 4.09
N PHE A 171 -0.88 -34.50 3.47
CA PHE A 171 -1.72 -35.59 4.01
C PHE A 171 -1.30 -36.98 3.49
N THR A 172 -0.22 -37.55 4.03
CA THR A 172 0.03 -39.01 3.99
C THR A 172 0.47 -39.55 5.34
#